data_AF-A0A374UNT0-F1
#
_entry.id   AF-A0A374UNT0-F1
#
_cell.length_a   1.000
_cell.length_b   1.000
_cell.length_c   1.000
_cell.angle_alpha   90.00
_cell.angle_beta   90.00
_cell.angle_gamma   90.00
#
_symmetry.space_group_name_H-M   'P 1'
#
loop_
_entity.id
_entity.type
_entity.pdbx_description
1 polymer ?
#
loop_
_entity_poly.entity_id
_entity_poly.type
_entity_poly.pdbx_seq_one_letter_code
_entity_poly.pdbx_strand_id
1 'polypeptide(L)' 'MMPYGEYAECPNCGKIAHGEEEIEELFGYRNIGDEKIIPQSWCKECRSDS' A
#
# COMPACT_ATOMS: atom_id res chain seq x y z
N MET A 1 -3.10 -17.42 10.02
CA MET A 1 -2.74 -16.78 8.74
C MET A 1 -3.08 -15.32 8.89
N MET A 2 -2.09 -14.42 8.94
CA MET A 2 -2.37 -12.99 8.79
C MET A 2 -2.27 -12.71 7.29
N PRO A 3 -3.39 -12.41 6.61
CA PRO A 3 -3.37 -12.16 5.19
C PRO A 3 -2.50 -10.92 4.94
N TYR A 4 -1.47 -11.08 4.12
CA TYR A 4 -0.67 -9.96 3.66
C TYR A 4 -1.61 -8.96 2.97
N GLY A 5 -1.87 -7.80 3.56
CA GLY A 5 -2.69 -6.77 2.88
C GLY A 5 -3.68 -5.96 3.72
N GLU A 6 -3.65 -5.99 5.06
CA GLU A 6 -4.62 -5.23 5.88
C GLU A 6 -4.08 -3.92 6.47
N TYR A 7 -2.81 -3.57 6.25
CA TYR A 7 -2.23 -2.35 6.81
C TYR A 7 -1.08 -1.79 5.97
N ALA A 8 -1.06 -0.48 5.77
CA ALA A 8 0.06 0.25 5.19
C ALA A 8 0.23 1.62 5.85
N GLU A 9 1.49 2.02 6.12
CA GLU A 9 1.84 3.33 6.64
C GLU A 9 2.88 3.99 5.72
N CYS A 10 2.62 5.24 5.33
CA CYS A 10 3.52 6.01 4.47
C CYS A 10 4.60 6.69 5.33
N PRO A 11 5.90 6.40 5.12
CA PRO A 11 6.98 6.96 5.93
C PRO A 11 7.21 8.46 5.67
N ASN A 12 6.66 9.04 4.61
CA ASN A 12 6.86 10.45 4.26
C ASN A 12 5.83 11.38 4.92
N CYS A 13 4.56 11.02 4.87
CA CYS A 13 3.46 11.84 5.38
C CYS A 13 2.73 11.25 6.60
N GLY A 14 3.10 10.04 7.04
CA GLY A 14 2.44 9.35 8.16
C GLY A 14 1.03 8.85 7.84
N LYS A 15 0.64 8.81 6.55
CA LYS A 15 -0.68 8.32 6.14
C LYS A 15 -0.80 6.84 6.46
N ILE A 16 -1.94 6.42 6.98
CA ILE A 16 -2.23 5.04 7.35
C ILE A 16 -3.44 4.55 6.53
N ALA A 17 -3.40 3.31 6.08
CA ALA A 17 -4.53 2.61 5.44
C ALA A 17 -4.76 1.27 6.13
N HIS A 18 -6.03 0.92 6.35
CA HIS A 18 -6.48 -0.33 6.94
C HIS A 18 -7.40 -1.11 5.99
N GLY A 19 -7.10 -2.39 5.80
CA GLY A 19 -7.85 -3.24 4.88
C GLY A 19 -7.52 -2.97 3.41
N GLU A 20 -8.04 -3.85 2.56
CA GLU A 20 -7.61 -3.91 1.17
C GLU A 20 -8.06 -2.70 0.34
N GLU A 21 -9.25 -2.17 0.65
CA GLU A 21 -9.91 -1.07 -0.06
C GLU A 21 -9.19 0.27 0.20
N GLU A 22 -8.91 0.60 1.47
CA GLU A 22 -8.13 1.81 1.80
C GLU A 22 -6.71 1.72 1.25
N ILE A 23 -6.10 0.54 1.31
CA ILE A 23 -4.80 0.33 0.69
C ILE A 23 -4.91 0.59 -0.80
N GLU A 24 -5.86 0.01 -1.53
CA GLU A 24 -6.01 0.22 -2.96
C GLU A 24 -6.19 1.70 -3.32
N GLU A 25 -7.02 2.42 -2.56
CA GLU A 25 -7.33 3.83 -2.77
C GLU A 25 -6.14 4.74 -2.46
N LEU A 26 -5.48 4.56 -1.30
CA LEU A 26 -4.49 5.49 -0.77
C LEU A 26 -3.05 5.14 -1.17
N PHE A 27 -2.75 3.84 -1.31
CA PHE A 27 -1.43 3.32 -1.68
C PHE A 27 -1.52 2.63 -3.05
N GLY A 28 -2.33 1.60 -3.20
CA GLY A 28 -2.35 0.72 -4.35
C GLY A 28 -1.37 -0.43 -4.16
N TYR A 29 -1.54 -1.44 -5.01
CA TYR A 29 -0.75 -2.66 -4.96
C TYR A 29 0.34 -2.65 -6.03
N ARG A 30 1.41 -3.42 -5.78
CA ARG A 30 2.35 -3.83 -6.84
C ARG A 30 2.37 -5.34 -6.96
N ASN A 31 2.46 -5.78 -8.20
CA ASN A 31 2.78 -7.15 -8.52
C ASN A 31 4.29 -7.35 -8.36
N ILE A 32 4.70 -8.28 -7.50
CA ILE A 32 6.11 -8.60 -7.23
C ILE A 32 6.55 -9.92 -7.89
N GLY A 33 5.75 -10.47 -8.81
CA GLY A 33 5.96 -11.79 -9.40
C GLY A 33 5.23 -12.89 -8.62
N ASP A 34 5.14 -14.08 -9.22
CA ASP A 34 4.50 -15.27 -8.63
C ASP A 34 3.04 -15.04 -8.18
N GLU A 35 2.29 -14.25 -8.96
CA GLU A 35 0.88 -13.89 -8.68
C GLU A 35 0.66 -13.18 -7.33
N LYS A 36 1.74 -12.66 -6.72
CA LYS A 36 1.66 -11.93 -5.45
C LYS A 36 1.54 -10.44 -5.69
N ILE A 37 0.46 -9.89 -5.17
CA ILE A 37 0.22 -8.46 -5.05
C ILE A 37 0.46 -8.04 -3.60
N ILE A 38 1.30 -7.03 -3.39
CA ILE A 38 1.57 -6.48 -2.07
C ILE A 38 1.25 -4.98 -2.02
N PRO A 39 0.78 -4.47 -0.87
CA PRO A 39 0.62 -3.03 -0.66
C PRO A 39 1.94 -2.30 -0.91
N GLN A 40 1.82 -1.11 -1.49
CA GLN A 40 2.96 -0.20 -1.64
C GLN A 40 3.32 0.45 -0.30
N SER A 41 4.60 0.71 -0.09
CA SER A 41 5.10 1.31 1.15
C SER A 41 4.82 2.81 1.26
N TRP A 42 4.66 3.50 0.12
CA TRP A 42 4.45 4.94 0.06
C TRP A 42 3.05 5.22 -0.48
N CYS A 43 2.34 6.24 0.01
CA CYS A 43 1.03 6.58 -0.53
C CYS A 43 1.13 7.11 -1.97
N LYS A 44 0.02 7.10 -2.72
CA LYS A 44 -0.04 7.55 -4.12
C LYS A 44 0.41 9.00 -4.30
N GLU A 45 0.08 9.86 -3.34
CA GLU A 45 0.49 11.27 -3.34
C GLU A 45 2.01 11.39 -3.25
N CYS A 46 2.63 10.80 -2.22
CA CYS A 46 4.08 10.88 -2.06
C CYS A 46 4.89 10.15 -3.13
N ARG A 47 4.28 9.20 -3.86
CA ARG A 47 4.90 8.55 -5.02
C ARG A 47 4.83 9.38 -6.30
N SER A 48 3.80 10.21 -6.45
CA SER A 48 3.63 11.05 -7.64
C SER A 48 4.47 12.33 -7.59
N ASP A 49 4.91 12.72 -6.39
CA ASP A 49 5.74 13.91 -6.13
C ASP A 49 7.26 13.68 -6.32
N SER A 50 7.69 12.52 -6.84
CA SER A 50 9.11 12.17 -7.03
C SER A 50 9.62 12.31 -8.45
#